data_AF-A0A965J6Y4-F1
#
_entry.id   AF-A0A965J6Y4-F1
#
_cell.length_a   1.000
_cell.length_b   1.000
_cell.length_c   1.000
_cell.angle_alpha   90.00
_cell.angle_beta   90.00
_cell.angle_gamma   90.00
#
_symmetry.space_group_name_H-M   'P 1'
#
loop_
_entity.id
_entity.type
_entity.pdbx_description
1 polymer ?
#
loop_
_entity_poly.entity_id
_entity_poly.type
_entity_poly.pdbx_seq_one_letter_code
_entity_poly.pdbx_strand_id
1 'polypeptide(L)'
;MFVLGSLITPGVGLIFWTSVVFLLLLFLLGKFAWKPILNAIKTREEHIKDALSSAEKALRDMRELQSNNDKILQQARAERDALLKEARATKDSIIAEAKTKAQEDAMRIVEVARELIENEKNQAQDELRKQVAQLSIEIAEKVLRQELKSASKQMEFVKQESDRIRLS
;
A
#
# COMPACT_ATOMS: atom_id res chain seq x y z
N MET A 1 82.45 -62.79 -63.48
CA MET A 1 83.09 -61.59 -62.90
C MET A 1 82.38 -61.30 -61.59
N PHE A 2 83.03 -61.70 -60.50
CA PHE A 2 82.57 -61.55 -59.13
C PHE A 2 82.51 -60.06 -58.72
N VAL A 3 81.66 -59.77 -57.73
CA VAL A 3 81.63 -58.61 -56.80
C VAL A 3 80.29 -57.85 -56.83
N LEU A 4 79.23 -58.46 -56.28
CA LEU A 4 78.01 -57.75 -55.84
C LEU A 4 77.43 -58.32 -54.52
N GLY A 5 78.18 -59.16 -53.79
CA GLY A 5 77.68 -59.87 -52.59
C GLY A 5 78.15 -59.31 -51.24
N SER A 6 79.07 -58.35 -51.21
CA SER A 6 79.77 -57.95 -49.98
C SER A 6 79.38 -56.58 -49.39
N LEU A 7 78.35 -55.91 -49.93
CA LEU A 7 77.85 -54.62 -49.39
C LEU A 7 76.58 -54.75 -48.53
N ILE A 8 75.94 -55.92 -48.47
CA ILE A 8 74.63 -56.12 -47.80
C ILE A 8 74.72 -57.09 -46.61
N THR A 9 75.92 -57.55 -46.23
CA THR A 9 76.10 -58.24 -44.95
C THR A 9 76.61 -57.23 -43.93
N PRO A 10 75.72 -56.54 -43.18
CA PRO A 10 76.19 -55.79 -42.03
C PRO A 10 76.99 -56.75 -41.15
N GLY A 11 78.23 -56.38 -40.84
CA GLY A 11 79.08 -57.20 -39.99
C GLY A 11 78.30 -57.54 -38.71
N VAL A 12 78.43 -58.77 -38.21
CA VAL A 12 77.67 -59.27 -37.05
C VAL A 12 77.76 -58.30 -35.85
N GLY A 13 78.88 -57.58 -35.71
CA GLY A 13 79.05 -56.51 -34.72
C GLY A 13 78.13 -55.29 -34.89
N LEU A 14 77.81 -54.86 -36.12
CA LEU A 14 76.91 -53.73 -36.38
C LEU A 14 75.47 -54.09 -36.00
N ILE A 15 75.01 -55.31 -36.33
CA ILE A 15 73.67 -55.81 -35.97
C ILE A 15 73.55 -55.96 -34.45
N PHE A 16 74.59 -56.44 -33.78
CA PHE A 16 74.62 -56.57 -32.33
C PHE A 16 74.49 -55.21 -31.64
N TRP A 17 75.33 -54.23 -32.00
CA TRP A 17 75.29 -52.90 -31.39
C TRP A 17 74.00 -52.13 -31.72
N THR A 18 73.48 -52.23 -32.94
CA THR A 18 72.19 -51.62 -33.29
C THR A 18 71.03 -52.25 -32.51
N SER A 19 71.03 -53.57 -32.30
CA SER A 19 70.01 -54.25 -31.49
C SER A 19 70.09 -53.84 -30.02
N VAL A 20 71.30 -53.72 -29.45
CA VAL A 20 71.51 -53.25 -28.07
C VAL A 20 70.99 -51.81 -27.91
N VAL A 21 71.34 -50.90 -28.82
CA VAL A 21 70.86 -49.52 -28.78
C VAL A 21 69.34 -49.44 -29.00
N PHE A 22 68.78 -50.26 -29.89
CA PHE A 22 67.34 -50.32 -30.12
C PHE A 22 66.59 -50.81 -28.89
N LEU A 23 67.06 -51.86 -28.22
CA LEU A 23 66.47 -52.37 -26.98
C LEU A 23 66.59 -51.36 -25.83
N LEU A 24 67.74 -50.68 -25.72
CA LEU A 24 67.95 -49.62 -24.73
C LEU A 24 66.99 -48.44 -24.98
N LEU A 25 66.83 -48.02 -26.24
CA LEU A 25 65.87 -46.99 -26.65
C LEU A 25 64.43 -47.42 -26.34
N LEU A 26 64.06 -48.66 -26.66
CA LEU A 26 62.72 -49.21 -26.40
C LEU A 26 62.44 -49.24 -24.89
N PHE A 27 63.42 -49.62 -24.07
CA PHE A 27 63.32 -49.58 -22.61
C PHE A 27 63.14 -48.14 -22.08
N LEU A 28 63.91 -47.19 -22.60
CA LEU A 28 63.77 -45.76 -22.26
C LEU A 28 62.39 -45.22 -22.66
N LEU A 29 61.92 -45.49 -23.88
CA LEU A 29 60.60 -45.08 -24.35
C LEU A 29 59.48 -45.75 -23.55
N GLY A 30 59.58 -47.04 -23.30
CA GLY A 30 58.57 -47.79 -22.53
C GLY A 30 58.42 -47.23 -21.11
N LYS A 31 59.53 -46.89 -20.44
CA LYS A 31 59.49 -46.30 -19.09
C LYS A 31 59.05 -44.83 -19.09
N PHE A 32 59.46 -44.05 -20.10
CA PHE A 32 59.29 -42.59 -20.08
C PHE A 32 58.05 -42.09 -20.82
N ALA A 33 57.64 -42.72 -21.93
CA ALA A 33 56.50 -42.29 -22.75
C ALA A 33 55.15 -42.82 -22.22
N TRP A 34 55.12 -43.94 -21.50
CA TRP A 34 53.86 -44.54 -21.03
C TRP A 34 53.16 -43.69 -19.96
N LYS A 35 53.93 -43.09 -19.04
CA LYS A 35 53.41 -42.19 -18.00
C LYS A 35 52.70 -40.94 -18.55
N PRO A 36 53.32 -40.11 -19.43
CA PRO A 36 52.67 -38.91 -19.96
C PRO A 36 51.44 -39.23 -20.82
N ILE A 37 51.44 -40.34 -21.56
CA ILE A 37 50.27 -40.74 -22.37
C ILE A 37 49.07 -41.09 -21.47
N LEU A 38 49.29 -41.93 -20.45
CA LEU A 38 48.23 -42.28 -19.50
C LEU A 38 47.73 -41.05 -18.72
N ASN A 39 48.64 -40.17 -18.31
CA ASN A 39 48.27 -38.93 -17.64
C ASN A 39 47.42 -38.04 -18.56
N ALA A 40 47.79 -37.87 -19.83
CA ALA A 40 47.01 -37.07 -20.77
C ALA A 40 45.59 -37.61 -21.00
N ILE A 41 45.42 -38.95 -21.02
CA ILE A 41 44.11 -39.58 -21.12
C ILE A 41 43.30 -39.36 -19.84
N LYS A 42 43.89 -39.60 -18.66
CA LYS A 42 43.22 -39.36 -17.37
C LYS A 42 42.79 -37.91 -17.20
N THR A 43 43.67 -36.96 -17.52
CA THR A 43 43.34 -35.53 -17.48
C THR A 43 42.18 -35.20 -18.42
N ARG A 44 42.13 -35.77 -19.64
CA ARG A 44 40.97 -35.58 -20.53
C ARG A 44 39.68 -36.17 -19.94
N GLU A 45 39.76 -37.37 -19.37
CA GLU A 45 38.61 -38.03 -18.74
C GLU A 45 38.07 -37.22 -17.55
N GLU A 46 38.96 -36.77 -16.67
CA GLU A 46 38.63 -35.90 -15.53
C GLU A 46 38.01 -34.59 -16.00
N HIS A 47 38.60 -33.91 -16.99
CA HIS A 47 38.03 -32.69 -17.55
C HIS A 47 36.63 -32.89 -18.14
N ILE A 48 36.40 -33.98 -18.87
CA ILE A 48 35.08 -34.29 -19.45
C ILE A 48 34.07 -34.56 -18.33
N LYS A 49 34.47 -35.33 -17.31
CA LYS A 49 33.62 -35.64 -16.16
C LYS A 49 33.26 -34.37 -15.39
N ASP A 50 34.22 -33.50 -15.14
CA ASP A 50 34.01 -32.24 -14.42
C ASP A 50 33.15 -31.27 -15.23
N ALA A 51 33.37 -31.17 -16.54
CA ALA A 51 32.54 -30.37 -17.43
C ALA A 51 31.09 -30.87 -17.46
N LEU A 52 30.88 -32.19 -17.56
CA LEU A 52 29.54 -32.78 -17.56
C LEU A 52 28.83 -32.59 -16.21
N SER A 53 29.54 -32.85 -15.11
CA SER A 53 29.02 -32.62 -13.74
C SER A 53 28.64 -31.16 -13.52
N SER A 54 29.47 -30.23 -14.00
CA SER A 54 29.20 -28.79 -13.90
C SER A 54 27.98 -28.38 -14.75
N ALA A 55 27.85 -28.92 -15.96
CA ALA A 55 26.69 -28.66 -16.82
C ALA A 55 25.40 -29.20 -16.21
N GLU A 56 25.42 -30.42 -15.66
CA GLU A 56 24.27 -30.99 -14.96
C GLU A 56 23.89 -30.18 -13.73
N LYS A 57 24.88 -29.73 -12.95
CA LYS A 57 24.64 -28.86 -11.79
C LYS A 57 24.00 -27.54 -12.22
N ALA A 58 24.55 -26.88 -13.23
CA ALA A 58 23.99 -25.64 -13.77
C ALA A 58 22.54 -25.83 -14.27
N LEU A 59 22.23 -26.95 -14.93
CA LEU A 59 20.86 -27.27 -15.36
C LEU A 59 19.91 -27.50 -14.18
N ARG A 60 20.36 -28.18 -13.11
CA ARG A 60 19.56 -28.36 -11.90
C ARG A 60 19.30 -27.02 -11.22
N ASP A 61 20.34 -26.23 -11.00
CA ASP A 61 20.26 -24.91 -10.35
C ASP A 61 19.34 -23.97 -11.17
N MET A 62 19.43 -24.00 -12.50
CA MET A 62 18.54 -23.23 -13.39
C MET A 62 17.08 -23.66 -13.26
N ARG A 63 16.79 -24.97 -13.22
CA ARG A 63 15.42 -25.47 -13.03
C ARG A 63 14.86 -25.10 -11.66
N GLU A 64 15.69 -25.16 -10.62
CA GLU A 64 15.32 -24.75 -9.28
C GLU A 64 15.03 -23.24 -9.21
N LEU A 65 15.91 -22.41 -9.79
CA LEU A 65 15.71 -20.98 -9.93
C LEU A 65 14.42 -20.65 -10.69
N GLN A 66 14.12 -21.35 -11.78
CA GLN A 66 12.89 -21.14 -12.53
C GLN A 66 11.65 -21.47 -11.70
N SER A 67 11.64 -22.65 -11.04
CA SER A 67 10.56 -23.04 -10.13
C SER A 67 10.38 -22.04 -8.98
N ASN A 68 11.47 -21.55 -8.39
CA ASN A 68 11.42 -20.57 -7.31
C ASN A 68 10.90 -19.22 -7.81
N ASN A 69 11.31 -18.77 -8.99
CA ASN A 69 10.76 -17.57 -9.61
C ASN A 69 9.25 -17.70 -9.88
N ASP A 70 8.80 -18.83 -10.41
CA ASP A 70 7.37 -19.06 -10.65
C ASP A 70 6.58 -19.03 -9.33
N LYS A 71 7.11 -19.63 -8.26
CA LYS A 71 6.52 -19.56 -6.91
C LYS A 71 6.46 -18.13 -6.39
N ILE A 72 7.55 -17.37 -6.51
CA ILE A 72 7.60 -15.95 -6.07
C ILE A 72 6.58 -15.12 -6.85
N LEU A 73 6.46 -15.32 -8.16
CA LEU A 73 5.48 -14.62 -8.99
C LEU A 73 4.04 -14.97 -8.59
N GLN A 74 3.76 -16.24 -8.27
CA GLN A 74 2.45 -16.65 -7.77
C GLN A 74 2.14 -16.03 -6.40
N GLN A 75 3.10 -16.05 -5.48
CA GLN A 75 2.97 -15.42 -4.16
C GLN A 75 2.73 -13.92 -4.28
N ALA A 76 3.52 -13.21 -5.09
CA ALA A 76 3.36 -11.78 -5.32
C ALA A 76 1.98 -11.43 -5.93
N ARG A 77 1.46 -12.28 -6.83
CA ARG A 77 0.10 -12.11 -7.38
C ARG A 77 -0.97 -12.31 -6.31
N ALA A 78 -0.84 -13.35 -5.48
CA ALA A 78 -1.77 -13.62 -4.40
C ALA A 78 -1.77 -12.51 -3.35
N GLU A 79 -0.60 -12.01 -2.95
CA GLU A 79 -0.44 -10.88 -2.03
C GLU A 79 -1.03 -9.60 -2.62
N ARG A 80 -0.76 -9.30 -3.90
CA ARG A 80 -1.36 -8.16 -4.60
C ARG A 80 -2.89 -8.24 -4.57
N ASP A 81 -3.45 -9.39 -4.86
CA ASP A 81 -4.90 -9.57 -4.90
C ASP A 81 -5.54 -9.45 -3.52
N ALA A 82 -4.86 -9.97 -2.49
CA ALA A 82 -5.25 -9.78 -1.10
C ALA A 82 -5.22 -8.28 -0.70
N LEU A 83 -4.13 -7.57 -1.02
CA LEU A 83 -3.97 -6.14 -0.75
C LEU A 83 -5.06 -5.31 -1.46
N LEU A 84 -5.35 -5.61 -2.73
CA LEU A 84 -6.41 -4.92 -3.48
C LEU A 84 -7.79 -5.18 -2.90
N LYS A 85 -8.05 -6.41 -2.43
CA LYS A 85 -9.31 -6.76 -1.76
C LYS A 85 -9.45 -6.02 -0.44
N GLU A 86 -8.40 -5.98 0.37
CA GLU A 86 -8.36 -5.24 1.63
C GLU A 86 -8.55 -3.74 1.41
N ALA A 87 -7.84 -3.15 0.45
CA ALA A 87 -7.98 -1.74 0.11
C ALA A 87 -9.42 -1.38 -0.32
N ARG A 88 -10.09 -2.26 -1.09
CA ARG A 88 -11.51 -2.08 -1.45
C ARG A 88 -12.42 -2.16 -0.23
N ALA A 89 -12.23 -3.17 0.63
CA ALA A 89 -13.02 -3.32 1.85
C ALA A 89 -12.85 -2.12 2.79
N THR A 90 -11.63 -1.64 2.99
CA THR A 90 -11.32 -0.45 3.79
C THR A 90 -11.95 0.80 3.18
N LYS A 91 -11.85 0.99 1.86
CA LYS A 91 -12.52 2.09 1.17
C LYS A 91 -14.03 2.06 1.40
N ASP A 92 -14.66 0.91 1.21
CA ASP A 92 -16.11 0.77 1.36
C ASP A 92 -16.54 1.01 2.82
N SER A 93 -15.75 0.55 3.79
CA SER A 93 -15.95 0.84 5.22
C SER A 93 -15.84 2.33 5.53
N ILE A 94 -14.82 3.03 5.00
CA ILE A 94 -14.65 4.47 5.20
C ILE A 94 -15.85 5.24 4.60
N ILE A 95 -16.31 4.86 3.40
CA ILE A 95 -17.47 5.50 2.77
C ILE A 95 -18.74 5.25 3.59
N ALA A 96 -18.93 4.03 4.09
CA ALA A 96 -20.08 3.71 4.94
C ALA A 96 -20.05 4.52 6.25
N GLU A 97 -18.92 4.56 6.94
CA GLU A 97 -18.75 5.33 8.18
C GLU A 97 -18.95 6.83 7.95
N ALA A 98 -18.39 7.37 6.86
CA ALA A 98 -18.57 8.78 6.50
C ALA A 98 -20.03 9.11 6.19
N LYS A 99 -20.77 8.21 5.52
CA LYS A 99 -22.21 8.38 5.28
C LYS A 99 -23.00 8.36 6.58
N THR A 100 -22.72 7.43 7.48
CA THR A 100 -23.38 7.34 8.78
C THR A 100 -23.14 8.61 9.59
N LYS A 101 -21.88 9.05 9.71
CA LYS A 101 -21.53 10.31 10.39
C LYS A 101 -22.22 11.52 9.77
N ALA A 102 -22.26 11.61 8.44
CA ALA A 102 -22.95 12.70 7.75
C ALA A 102 -24.47 12.70 8.02
N GLN A 103 -25.10 11.52 8.12
CA GLN A 103 -26.50 11.39 8.48
C GLN A 103 -26.76 11.82 9.93
N GLU A 104 -25.92 11.37 10.87
CA GLU A 104 -26.00 11.77 12.27
C GLU A 104 -25.81 13.29 12.45
N ASP A 105 -24.84 13.87 11.75
CA ASP A 105 -24.58 15.30 11.77
C ASP A 105 -25.75 16.09 11.16
N ALA A 106 -26.32 15.62 10.04
CA ALA A 106 -27.49 16.24 9.43
C ALA A 106 -28.70 16.21 10.38
N MET A 107 -28.95 15.08 11.04
CA MET A 107 -30.02 14.96 12.04
C MET A 107 -29.80 15.94 13.19
N ARG A 108 -28.57 16.05 13.71
CA ARG A 108 -28.22 16.99 14.78
C ARG A 108 -28.46 18.44 14.35
N ILE A 109 -28.06 18.80 13.14
CA ILE A 109 -28.27 20.16 12.60
C ILE A 109 -29.76 20.47 12.51
N VAL A 110 -30.59 19.51 12.04
CA VAL A 110 -32.05 19.70 11.95
C VAL A 110 -32.68 19.88 13.33
N GLU A 111 -32.26 19.10 14.33
CA GLU A 111 -32.77 19.23 15.69
C GLU A 111 -32.38 20.58 16.32
N VAL A 112 -31.12 21.00 16.18
CA VAL A 112 -30.68 22.33 16.63
C VAL A 112 -31.44 23.45 15.91
N ALA A 113 -31.67 23.32 14.61
CA ALA A 113 -32.45 24.30 13.85
C ALA A 113 -33.91 24.38 14.34
N ARG A 114 -34.53 23.25 14.67
CA ARG A 114 -35.89 23.22 15.24
C ARG A 114 -35.94 23.92 16.60
N GLU A 115 -34.97 23.66 17.47
CA GLU A 115 -34.87 24.29 18.78
C GLU A 115 -34.70 25.82 18.66
N LEU A 116 -33.85 26.27 17.73
CA LEU A 116 -33.67 27.69 17.42
C LEU A 116 -34.96 28.34 16.91
N ILE A 117 -35.68 27.68 16.00
CA ILE A 117 -36.96 28.16 15.47
C ILE A 117 -38.02 28.27 16.57
N GLU A 118 -38.11 27.30 17.48
CA GLU A 118 -39.03 27.39 18.62
C GLU A 118 -38.69 28.56 19.54
N ASN A 119 -37.41 28.78 19.82
CA ASN A 119 -36.95 29.89 20.64
C ASN A 119 -37.25 31.24 19.98
N GLU A 120 -36.91 31.40 18.69
CA GLU A 120 -37.24 32.61 17.91
C GLU A 120 -38.75 32.87 17.85
N LYS A 121 -39.57 31.83 17.69
CA LYS A 121 -41.03 31.96 17.70
C LYS A 121 -41.55 32.45 19.06
N ASN A 122 -40.98 31.98 20.16
CA ASN A 122 -41.34 32.43 21.50
C ASN A 122 -40.93 33.89 21.72
N GLN A 123 -39.72 34.27 21.30
CA GLN A 123 -39.24 35.65 21.36
C GLN A 123 -40.12 36.59 20.53
N ALA A 124 -40.48 36.19 19.31
CA ALA A 124 -41.37 36.95 18.45
C ALA A 124 -42.77 37.13 19.06
N GLN A 125 -43.31 36.09 19.72
CA GLN A 125 -44.58 36.20 20.45
C GLN A 125 -44.50 37.17 21.62
N ASP A 126 -43.43 37.14 22.40
CA ASP A 126 -43.24 38.05 23.52
C ASP A 126 -43.03 39.49 23.07
N GLU A 127 -42.35 39.70 21.94
CA GLU A 127 -42.22 41.01 21.32
C GLU A 127 -43.58 41.53 20.81
N LEU A 128 -44.38 40.67 20.18
CA LEU A 128 -45.76 40.99 19.77
C LEU A 128 -46.64 41.38 20.96
N ARG A 129 -46.56 40.66 22.08
CA ARG A 129 -47.28 40.98 23.32
C ARG A 129 -46.89 42.36 23.85
N LYS A 130 -45.59 42.70 23.85
CA LYS A 130 -45.11 44.03 24.25
C LYS A 130 -45.63 45.13 23.34
N GLN A 131 -45.60 44.92 22.01
CA GLN A 131 -46.12 45.90 21.05
C GLN A 131 -47.64 46.11 21.23
N VAL A 132 -48.41 45.04 21.40
CA VAL A 132 -49.86 45.13 21.64
C VAL A 132 -50.17 45.83 22.96
N ALA A 133 -49.42 45.57 24.03
CA ALA A 133 -49.57 46.27 25.30
C ALA A 133 -49.30 47.78 25.16
N GLN A 134 -48.22 48.15 24.45
CA GLN A 134 -47.88 49.55 24.19
C GLN A 134 -48.97 50.27 23.38
N LEU A 135 -49.45 49.66 22.28
CA LEU A 135 -50.57 50.17 21.49
C LEU A 135 -51.85 50.32 22.32
N SER A 136 -52.13 49.37 23.20
CA SER A 136 -53.30 49.42 24.08
C SER A 136 -53.23 50.59 25.07
N ILE A 137 -52.05 50.86 25.64
CA ILE A 137 -51.81 52.02 26.50
C ILE A 137 -51.97 53.33 25.71
N GLU A 138 -51.41 53.43 24.50
CA GLU A 138 -51.55 54.62 23.65
C GLU A 138 -53.01 54.91 23.26
N ILE A 139 -53.79 53.86 22.95
CA ILE A 139 -55.23 53.98 22.67
C ILE A 139 -55.96 54.43 23.94
N ALA A 140 -55.70 53.81 25.08
CA ALA A 140 -56.30 54.19 26.35
C ALA A 140 -55.99 55.66 26.71
N GLU A 141 -54.75 56.11 26.50
CA GLU A 141 -54.34 57.50 26.71
C GLU A 141 -55.07 58.46 25.77
N LYS A 142 -55.20 58.13 24.48
CA LYS A 142 -55.94 58.94 23.51
C LYS A 142 -57.43 59.06 23.88
N VAL A 143 -58.07 57.94 24.23
CA VAL A 143 -59.48 57.92 24.64
C VAL A 143 -59.68 58.71 25.92
N LEU A 144 -58.82 58.51 26.94
CA LEU A 144 -58.88 59.26 28.21
C LEU A 144 -58.68 60.77 27.98
N ARG A 145 -57.70 61.17 27.16
CA ARG A 145 -57.50 62.58 26.78
C ARG A 145 -58.72 63.15 26.05
N GLN A 146 -59.43 62.36 25.26
CA GLN A 146 -60.61 62.80 24.52
C GLN A 146 -61.82 62.99 25.44
N GLU A 147 -62.04 62.09 26.41
CA GLU A 147 -63.09 62.20 27.43
C GLU A 147 -62.86 63.37 28.39
N LEU A 148 -61.60 63.63 28.77
CA LEU A 148 -61.20 64.72 29.66
C LEU A 148 -61.17 66.12 29.00
N LYS A 149 -61.47 66.23 27.70
CA LYS A 149 -61.64 67.55 27.03
C LYS A 149 -62.89 68.31 27.48
N SER A 150 -63.83 67.66 28.16
CA SER A 150 -65.01 68.31 28.75
C SER A 150 -64.71 68.80 30.17
N ALA A 151 -64.87 70.10 30.42
CA ALA A 151 -64.53 70.73 31.71
C ALA A 151 -65.29 70.15 32.92
N SER A 152 -66.47 69.57 32.71
CA SER A 152 -67.27 68.93 33.77
C SER A 152 -66.66 67.60 34.25
N LYS A 153 -66.18 66.74 33.35
CA LYS A 153 -65.60 65.44 33.70
C LYS A 153 -64.24 65.54 34.37
N GLN A 154 -63.45 66.56 34.01
CA GLN A 154 -62.14 66.81 34.63
C GLN A 154 -62.26 67.21 36.10
N MET A 155 -63.30 67.99 36.44
CA MET A 155 -63.59 68.43 37.81
C MET A 155 -64.13 67.29 38.70
N GLU A 156 -64.85 66.34 38.11
CA GLU A 156 -65.37 65.14 38.78
C GLU A 156 -64.24 64.12 39.08
N PHE A 157 -63.30 63.93 38.16
CA PHE A 157 -62.12 63.08 38.37
C PHE A 157 -61.20 63.61 39.49
N VAL A 158 -60.95 64.93 39.53
CA VAL A 158 -60.15 65.57 40.60
C VAL A 158 -60.82 65.43 41.97
N LYS A 159 -62.15 65.54 42.05
CA LYS A 159 -62.89 65.29 43.30
C LYS A 159 -62.75 63.84 43.74
N GLN A 160 -62.92 62.88 42.83
CA GLN A 160 -62.87 61.46 43.14
C GLN A 160 -61.48 61.00 43.62
N GLU A 161 -60.39 61.48 43.00
CA GLU A 161 -59.02 61.19 43.46
C GLU A 161 -58.68 61.90 44.77
N SER A 162 -59.18 63.12 44.99
CA SER A 162 -59.03 63.83 46.28
C SER A 162 -59.73 63.11 47.42
N ASP A 163 -60.89 62.51 47.17
CA ASP A 163 -61.61 61.68 48.15
C ASP A 163 -60.92 60.33 48.38
N ARG A 164 -60.33 59.72 47.35
CA ARG A 164 -59.57 58.47 47.46
C ARG A 164 -58.30 58.63 48.29
N ILE A 165 -57.56 59.74 48.14
CA ILE A 165 -56.37 60.06 48.95
C ILE A 165 -56.74 60.40 50.40
N ARG A 166 -57.94 60.93 50.65
CA ARG A 166 -58.46 61.17 52.00
C ARG A 166 -58.90 59.90 52.73
N LEU A 167 -59.13 58.81 51.99
CA LEU A 167 -59.60 57.51 52.48
C LEU A 167 -58.48 56.47 52.66
N SER A 168 -57.22 56.82 52.32
CA SER A 168 -56.01 56.05 52.65
C SER A 168 -55.21 56.74 53.75
#